data_AF-A0A7X8W398-F1
#
_entry.id   AF-A0A7X8W398-F1
#
_cell.length_a   1.000
_cell.length_b   1.000
_cell.length_c   1.000
_cell.angle_alpha   90.00
_cell.angle_beta   90.00
_cell.angle_gamma   90.00
#
_symmetry.space_group_name_H-M   'P 1'
#
loop_
_entity.id
_entity.type
_entity.pdbx_description
1 polymer ?
#
loop_
_entity_poly.entity_id
_entity_poly.type
_entity_poly.pdbx_seq_one_letter_code
_entity_poly.pdbx_strand_id
1 'polypeptide(L)'
;MDAILLGVSQSRNPNLASFFYRLKLVESYGTGIRKIKHLYSSDINKPKFKTAEGAFSVILPNRNENINVREIADKVKYFISKEDSCNVKEKVIEFVESNGSITMKQVEEITSYKSTKAYTPQRANG
;
A
#
# COMPACT_ATOMS: atom_id res chain seq x y z
N MET A 1 18.62 20.92 -10.74
CA MET A 1 18.06 20.13 -9.61
C MET A 1 18.34 20.77 -8.26
N ASP A 2 19.51 21.39 -8.07
CA ASP A 2 19.94 21.89 -6.75
C ASP A 2 19.05 22.99 -6.17
N ALA A 3 18.55 23.90 -7.01
CA ALA A 3 17.59 24.93 -6.58
C ALA A 3 16.31 24.33 -5.94
N ILE A 4 15.79 23.23 -6.51
CA ILE A 4 14.60 22.55 -5.98
C ILE A 4 14.90 21.92 -4.62
N LEU A 5 16.11 21.38 -4.43
CA LEU A 5 16.54 20.80 -3.15
C LEU A 5 16.79 21.87 -2.07
N LEU A 6 17.14 23.09 -2.47
CA LEU A 6 17.22 24.26 -1.61
C LEU A 6 15.85 24.85 -1.25
N GLY A 7 14.75 24.25 -1.73
CA GLY A 7 13.39 24.68 -1.45
C GLY A 7 12.89 25.79 -2.39
N VAL A 8 13.64 26.13 -3.45
CA VAL A 8 13.16 27.06 -4.46
C VAL A 8 12.05 26.39 -5.26
N SER A 9 10.85 26.97 -5.19
CA SER A 9 9.67 26.45 -5.87
C SER A 9 8.90 27.57 -6.53
N GLN A 10 8.71 27.45 -7.84
CA GLN A 10 7.79 28.29 -8.61
C GLN A 10 6.66 27.45 -9.20
N SER A 11 5.44 27.80 -8.82
CA SER A 11 4.23 27.13 -9.29
C SER A 11 3.92 27.54 -10.74
N ARG A 12 3.76 26.57 -11.64
CA ARG A 12 3.30 26.85 -13.03
C ARG A 12 1.90 27.47 -13.07
N ASN A 13 1.05 27.08 -12.12
CA ASN A 13 -0.28 27.64 -11.92
C ASN A 13 -0.44 28.10 -10.46
N PRO A 14 -0.16 29.38 -10.16
CA PRO A 14 -0.26 29.92 -8.80
C PRO A 14 -1.66 29.82 -8.18
N ASN A 15 -2.70 29.98 -8.99
CA ASN A 15 -4.10 29.91 -8.54
C ASN A 15 -4.45 28.51 -8.05
N LEU A 16 -4.09 27.49 -8.83
CA LEU A 16 -4.32 26.09 -8.48
C LEU A 16 -3.52 25.69 -7.23
N ALA A 17 -2.26 26.11 -7.13
CA ALA A 17 -1.43 25.83 -5.97
C ALA A 17 -1.98 26.51 -4.70
N SER A 18 -2.42 27.76 -4.80
CA SER A 18 -3.08 28.49 -3.70
C SER A 18 -4.38 27.84 -3.25
N PHE A 19 -5.17 27.31 -4.19
CA PHE A 19 -6.38 26.55 -3.88
C PHE A 19 -6.07 25.31 -3.03
N PHE A 20 -5.13 24.46 -3.46
CA PHE A 20 -4.73 23.28 -2.68
C PHE A 20 -4.11 23.62 -1.33
N TYR A 21 -3.36 24.72 -1.24
CA TYR A 21 -2.80 25.21 0.01
C TYR A 21 -3.89 25.63 1.01
N ARG A 22 -4.90 26.39 0.55
CA ARG A 22 -6.05 26.80 1.39
C ARG A 22 -6.89 25.62 1.86
N LEU A 23 -7.01 24.58 1.04
CA LEU A 23 -7.64 23.31 1.42
C LEU A 23 -6.78 22.44 2.34
N LYS A 24 -5.54 22.85 2.64
CA LYS A 24 -4.57 22.08 3.44
C LYS A 24 -4.24 20.70 2.84
N LEU A 25 -4.40 20.55 1.52
CA LEU A 25 -4.05 19.33 0.78
C LEU A 25 -2.57 19.28 0.40
N VAL A 26 -1.92 20.45 0.35
CA VAL A 26 -0.47 20.59 0.16
C VAL A 26 0.10 21.51 1.22
N GLU A 27 1.38 21.34 1.49
CA GLU A 27 2.17 22.14 2.43
C GLU A 27 2.78 23.38 1.75
N SER A 28 3.70 24.06 2.44
CA SER A 28 4.40 25.22 1.88
C SER A 28 5.23 24.85 0.65
N TYR A 29 5.34 25.80 -0.29
CA TYR A 29 6.03 25.61 -1.57
C TYR A 29 7.46 25.09 -1.39
N GLY A 30 7.87 24.12 -2.21
CA GLY A 30 9.24 23.62 -2.24
C GLY A 30 9.64 22.65 -1.13
N THR A 31 8.76 22.34 -0.17
CA THR A 31 9.10 21.45 0.96
C THR A 31 8.82 19.97 0.69
N GLY A 32 7.90 19.67 -0.23
CA GLY A 32 7.44 18.29 -0.49
C GLY A 32 8.54 17.32 -0.91
N ILE A 33 9.49 17.73 -1.76
CA ILE A 33 10.59 16.85 -2.19
C ILE A 33 11.51 16.51 -1.02
N ARG A 34 11.79 17.48 -0.14
CA ARG A 34 12.60 17.26 1.06
C ARG A 34 11.89 16.30 2.02
N LYS A 35 10.58 16.46 2.19
CA LYS A 35 9.76 15.58 3.02
C LYS A 35 9.72 14.16 2.48
N ILE A 36 9.53 13.98 1.16
CA ILE A 36 9.61 12.67 0.52
C ILE A 36 10.97 12.04 0.79
N LYS A 37 12.08 12.75 0.55
CA LYS A 37 13.42 12.22 0.83
C LYS A 37 13.61 11.84 2.31
N HIS A 38 13.08 12.64 3.23
CA HIS A 38 13.14 12.39 4.66
C HIS A 38 12.34 11.14 5.07
N LEU A 39 11.14 10.94 4.51
CA LEU A 39 10.30 9.77 4.80
C LEU A 39 10.94 8.45 4.35
N TYR A 40 11.81 8.48 3.33
CA TYR A 40 12.56 7.34 2.85
C TYR A 40 14.00 7.28 3.41
N SER A 41 14.31 8.04 4.46
CA SER A 41 15.68 8.11 5.02
C SER A 41 16.18 6.78 5.60
N SER A 42 15.28 5.95 6.14
CA SER A 42 15.59 4.61 6.66
C SER A 42 15.42 3.48 5.65
N ASP A 43 14.75 3.72 4.52
CA ASP A 43 14.46 2.68 3.52
C ASP A 43 15.71 2.32 2.71
N ILE A 44 15.90 1.05 2.36
CA ILE A 44 17.05 0.61 1.53
C ILE A 44 17.00 1.27 0.15
N ASN A 45 15.81 1.24 -0.47
CA ASN A 45 15.58 1.86 -1.76
C ASN A 45 15.17 3.33 -1.57
N LYS A 46 15.90 4.25 -2.21
CA LYS A 46 15.65 5.70 -2.13
C LYS A 46 14.80 6.20 -3.31
N PRO A 47 13.98 7.25 -3.11
CA PRO A 47 13.26 7.91 -4.18
C PRO A 47 14.23 8.57 -5.18
N LYS A 48 13.93 8.47 -6.47
CA LYS A 48 14.73 9.07 -7.55
C LYS A 48 13.95 10.20 -8.22
N PHE A 49 14.60 11.33 -8.40
CA PHE A 49 14.04 12.48 -9.08
C PHE A 49 14.88 12.74 -10.34
N LYS A 50 14.26 12.70 -11.52
CA LYS A 50 14.91 12.94 -12.81
C LYS A 50 14.34 14.20 -13.43
N THR A 51 15.18 15.09 -13.93
CA THR A 51 14.74 16.26 -14.70
C THR A 51 14.98 16.05 -16.18
N ALA A 52 14.04 16.54 -16.97
CA ALA A 52 14.17 16.75 -18.40
C ALA A 52 13.79 18.21 -18.70
N GLU A 53 14.03 18.67 -19.93
CA GLU A 53 13.58 20.00 -20.32
C GLU A 53 12.05 20.09 -20.23
N GLY A 54 11.54 21.08 -19.48
CA GLY A 54 10.11 21.26 -19.29
C GLY A 54 9.39 20.19 -18.45
N ALA A 55 10.08 19.21 -17.87
CA ALA A 55 9.45 18.14 -17.10
C ALA A 55 10.35 17.56 -16.00
N PHE A 56 9.73 16.84 -15.06
CA PHE A 56 10.46 15.99 -14.12
C PHE A 56 9.69 14.70 -13.89
N SER A 57 10.42 13.64 -13.56
CA SER A 57 9.89 12.34 -13.21
C SER A 57 10.32 12.00 -11.79
N VAL A 58 9.40 11.38 -11.04
CA VAL A 58 9.63 10.90 -9.68
C VAL A 58 9.40 9.39 -9.66
N ILE A 59 10.36 8.66 -9.10
CA ILE A 59 10.28 7.23 -8.87
C ILE A 59 10.27 7.03 -7.36
N LEU A 60 9.16 6.48 -6.83
CA LEU A 60 8.98 6.16 -5.42
C LEU A 60 9.02 4.64 -5.24
N PRO A 61 10.01 4.10 -4.51
CA PRO A 61 10.04 2.68 -4.18
C PRO A 61 8.81 2.25 -3.36
N ASN A 62 8.29 1.06 -3.61
CA ASN A 62 7.18 0.54 -2.84
C ASN A 62 7.67 0.13 -1.44
N ARG A 63 7.23 0.86 -0.41
CA ARG A 63 7.58 0.58 0.99
C ARG A 63 6.88 -0.67 1.55
N ASN A 64 5.81 -1.11 0.91
CA ASN A 64 5.04 -2.30 1.28
C ASN A 64 5.53 -3.57 0.58
N GLU A 65 6.61 -3.50 -0.21
CA GLU A 65 7.13 -4.68 -0.92
C GLU A 65 7.81 -5.67 0.05
N ASN A 66 8.41 -5.17 1.14
CA ASN A 66 9.03 -5.99 2.18
C ASN A 66 8.06 -6.31 3.33
N ILE A 67 6.80 -6.64 3.03
CA ILE A 67 6.03 -7.34 4.06
C ILE A 67 6.63 -8.74 4.13
N ASN A 68 7.34 -9.02 5.22
CA ASN A 68 7.91 -10.33 5.44
C ASN A 68 6.75 -11.34 5.42
N VAL A 69 6.70 -12.18 4.40
CA VAL A 69 5.65 -13.20 4.23
C VAL A 69 5.52 -14.03 5.51
N ARG A 70 6.61 -14.19 6.26
CA ARG A 70 6.63 -14.82 7.59
C ARG A 70 5.85 -14.02 8.64
N GLU A 71 5.98 -12.69 8.71
CA GLU A 71 5.18 -11.88 9.65
C GLU A 71 3.69 -11.87 9.29
N ILE A 72 3.34 -11.92 7.99
CA ILE A 72 1.95 -12.11 7.57
C ILE A 72 1.49 -13.50 8.01
N ALA A 73 2.27 -14.54 7.70
CA ALA A 73 1.95 -15.92 8.04
C ALA A 73 1.78 -16.12 9.55
N ASP A 74 2.66 -15.52 10.36
CA ASP A 74 2.61 -15.61 11.83
C ASP A 74 1.39 -14.87 12.40
N LYS A 75 1.06 -13.69 11.86
CA LYS A 75 -0.18 -12.98 12.23
C LYS A 75 -1.42 -13.76 11.80
N VAL A 76 -1.44 -14.29 10.58
CA VAL A 76 -2.53 -15.12 10.06
C VAL A 76 -2.70 -16.38 10.92
N LYS A 77 -1.62 -17.07 11.27
CA LYS A 77 -1.63 -18.26 12.13
C LYS A 77 -2.15 -17.94 13.54
N TYR A 78 -1.75 -16.80 14.10
CA TYR A 78 -2.28 -16.31 15.37
C TYR A 78 -3.80 -16.04 15.31
N PHE A 79 -4.30 -15.37 14.26
CA PHE A 79 -5.74 -15.13 14.08
C PHE A 79 -6.53 -16.41 13.82
N ILE A 80 -5.99 -17.37 13.07
CA ILE A 80 -6.62 -18.68 12.82
C ILE A 80 -6.75 -19.47 14.13
N SER A 81 -5.72 -19.45 14.98
CA SER A 81 -5.73 -20.19 16.27
C SER A 81 -6.73 -19.66 17.29
N LYS A 82 -7.21 -18.41 17.12
CA LYS A 82 -8.12 -17.75 18.06
C LYS A 82 -9.59 -17.82 17.66
N GLU A 83 -9.87 -18.26 16.44
CA GLU A 83 -11.21 -18.35 15.88
C GLU A 83 -11.49 -19.83 15.55
N ASP A 84 -11.91 -20.59 16.56
CA ASP A 84 -12.41 -21.98 16.46
C ASP A 84 -13.71 -22.04 15.64
N SER A 85 -13.64 -21.65 14.37
CA SER A 85 -14.71 -21.84 13.42
C SER A 85 -14.18 -22.22 12.05
N CYS A 86 -14.36 -23.51 11.80
CA CYS A 86 -14.69 -24.13 10.52
C CYS A 86 -13.51 -24.70 9.71
N ASN A 87 -13.46 -26.04 9.72
CA ASN A 87 -12.89 -27.03 8.79
C ASN A 87 -12.73 -26.58 7.31
N VAL A 88 -13.48 -25.56 6.90
CA VAL A 88 -13.45 -24.91 5.60
C VAL A 88 -12.16 -24.14 5.34
N LYS A 89 -11.62 -23.42 6.35
CA LYS A 89 -10.36 -22.65 6.20
C LYS A 89 -9.17 -23.59 5.99
N GLU A 90 -9.11 -24.69 6.75
CA GLU A 90 -8.06 -25.70 6.64
C GLU A 90 -8.04 -26.37 5.26
N LYS A 91 -9.21 -26.75 4.73
CA LYS A 91 -9.33 -27.33 3.38
C LYS A 91 -8.84 -26.41 2.27
N VAL A 92 -9.06 -25.10 2.40
CA VAL A 92 -8.58 -24.12 1.42
C VAL A 92 -7.06 -23.97 1.50
N ILE A 93 -6.49 -23.97 2.71
CA ILE A 93 -5.03 -23.88 2.92
C ILE A 93 -4.34 -25.12 2.36
N GLU A 94 -4.81 -26.33 2.68
CA GLU A 94 -4.24 -27.60 2.19
C GLU A 94 -4.24 -27.68 0.65
N PHE A 95 -5.30 -27.18 0.01
CA PHE A 95 -5.39 -27.15 -1.44
C PHE A 95 -4.39 -26.18 -2.07
N VAL A 96 -4.16 -25.01 -1.47
CA VAL A 96 -3.19 -24.03 -1.95
C VAL A 96 -1.76 -24.54 -1.76
N GLU A 97 -1.47 -25.23 -0.66
CA GLU A 97 -0.16 -25.84 -0.42
C GLU A 97 0.15 -26.94 -1.44
N SER A 98 -0.87 -27.71 -1.86
CA SER A 98 -0.71 -28.78 -2.85
C SER A 98 -0.64 -28.27 -4.30
N ASN A 99 -1.39 -27.21 -4.63
CA ASN A 99 -1.57 -26.77 -6.03
C ASN A 99 -0.92 -25.41 -6.35
N GLY A 100 -0.29 -24.76 -5.37
CA GLY A 100 0.43 -23.48 -5.49
C GLY A 100 -0.47 -22.24 -5.68
N SER A 101 -1.69 -22.41 -6.15
CA SER A 101 -2.70 -21.35 -6.27
C SER A 101 -4.11 -21.93 -6.26
N ILE A 102 -5.11 -21.08 -6.01
CA ILE A 102 -6.52 -21.47 -6.03
C ILE A 102 -7.36 -20.41 -6.73
N THR A 103 -8.30 -20.85 -7.57
CA THR A 103 -9.29 -19.98 -8.22
C THR A 103 -10.58 -19.90 -7.42
N MET A 104 -11.34 -18.83 -7.60
CA MET A 104 -12.62 -18.66 -6.89
C MET A 104 -13.62 -19.80 -7.13
N LYS A 105 -13.64 -20.39 -8.33
CA LYS A 105 -14.47 -21.57 -8.63
C LYS A 105 -14.09 -22.77 -7.76
N GLN A 106 -12.79 -23.01 -7.59
CA GLN A 106 -12.27 -24.11 -6.77
C GLN A 106 -12.56 -23.89 -5.29
N VAL A 107 -12.51 -22.64 -4.80
CA VAL A 107 -12.95 -22.32 -3.43
C VAL A 107 -14.42 -22.67 -3.24
N GLU A 108 -15.30 -22.34 -4.19
CA GLU A 108 -16.72 -22.68 -4.09
C GLU A 108 -16.95 -24.20 -4.10
N GLU A 109 -16.21 -24.96 -4.91
CA GLU A 109 -16.25 -26.43 -4.94
C GLU A 109 -15.81 -27.06 -3.61
N ILE A 110 -14.70 -26.60 -3.04
CA ILE A 110 -14.11 -27.17 -1.82
C ILE A 110 -14.93 -26.80 -0.57
N THR A 111 -15.50 -25.60 -0.56
CA THR A 111 -16.17 -25.05 0.63
C THR A 111 -17.69 -25.23 0.61
N SER A 112 -18.30 -25.63 -0.52
CA SER A 112 -19.75 -25.73 -0.72
C SER A 112 -20.55 -24.44 -0.43
N TYR A 113 -19.87 -23.30 -0.26
CA TYR A 113 -20.51 -21.99 -0.11
C TYR A 113 -20.47 -21.23 -1.43
N LYS A 114 -21.61 -20.66 -1.84
CA LYS A 114 -21.65 -19.67 -2.93
C LYS A 114 -21.11 -18.32 -2.44
N SER A 115 -20.43 -17.59 -3.32
CA SER A 115 -19.68 -16.34 -3.04
C SER A 115 -20.40 -15.21 -2.26
N THR A 116 -21.69 -15.31 -1.97
CA THR A 116 -22.48 -14.24 -1.32
C THR A 116 -22.42 -14.25 0.22
N LYS A 117 -21.77 -15.23 0.87
CA LYS A 117 -21.56 -15.23 2.34
C LYS A 117 -20.16 -14.78 2.78
N ALA A 118 -19.23 -14.52 1.87
CA ALA A 118 -17.80 -14.37 2.19
C ALA A 118 -17.32 -12.93 2.48
N TYR A 119 -18.21 -11.93 2.50
CA TYR A 119 -17.83 -10.56 2.90
C TYR A 119 -18.79 -9.99 3.94
N THR A 120 -18.44 -10.17 5.22
CA THR A 120 -18.94 -9.31 6.30
C THR A 120 -17.77 -8.45 6.76
N PRO A 121 -17.69 -7.16 6.39
CA PRO A 121 -16.71 -6.27 6.96
C PRO A 121 -17.08 -6.06 8.42
N GLN A 122 -16.26 -6.54 9.35
CA GLN A 122 -16.38 -6.14 10.76
C GLN A 122 -16.09 -4.63 10.83
N ARG A 123 -17.16 -3.84 10.94
CA ARG A 123 -17.06 -2.45 11.38
C ARG A 123 -16.50 -2.47 12.80
N ALA A 124 -15.32 -1.89 13.00
CA ALA A 124 -14.87 -1.51 14.31
C ALA A 124 -15.86 -0.47 14.86
N ASN A 125 -16.60 -0.85 15.90
CA ASN A 125 -17.45 0.06 16.65
C ASN A 125 -16.56 1.10 17.36
N GLY A 126 -16.90 2.38 17.16
CA GLY A 126 -16.74 3.45 18.12
C GLY A 126 -18.12 3.95 18.48
#